data_AF-A0A9C6SDF9-F1
#
_entry.id   AF-A0A9C6SDF9-F1
#
_cell.length_a   1.000
_cell.length_b   1.000
_cell.length_c   1.000
_cell.angle_alpha   90.00
_cell.angle_beta   90.00
_cell.angle_gamma   90.00
#
_symmetry.space_group_name_H-M   'P 1'
#
loop_
_entity.id
_entity.type
_entity.pdbx_description
1 polymer ?
#
loop_
_entity_poly.entity_id
_entity_poly.type
_entity_poly.pdbx_seq_one_letter_code
_entity_poly.pdbx_strand_id
1 'polypeptide(L)'
;MEENKTIVHDLNKLEVKDVWKDFYCPKYVTHLCPKTDKLSKEILDFYEQLKLDTNHILQKLDKLISDPITSDSIVRICRLLYDYLDKVGDDGYKVKDLPLVIKVLKFLGENVKMVKEYELHLDRMLELCNVPPILEKPSESVIHINIMEQYFTLLGHLLVVLPTKQQTLKIHRALDSLLLKEQIRNVPTIKVEHCRKAMENSRLPLTVTELLQASFLKMYPKILELVFLLSSISHKCCYRMLEANILDVMFIRMDLPYAIQLQCTRPPDLLLDGEEYSDETTLLIMNTLWSLMKFIIFSDNMPRNLKENLKPTHCVLWGLCYAFKRQICYSQYRKFSVKIRNEIAMIILIISITLPSWNLVSSGIADAVIKYLIGIEFGSTTIFSKVIKFGRTTDDLHFEKTLLLIVTHLAEVDACIFVITFSLSLFF
;
A
#
# COMPACT_ATOMS: atom_id res chain seq x y z
N MET A 1 25.97 -21.67 73.07
CA MET A 1 26.90 -20.59 72.69
C MET A 1 27.29 -20.86 71.26
N GLU A 2 26.57 -20.29 70.29
CA GLU A 2 26.73 -18.90 69.80
C GLU A 2 28.13 -18.72 69.20
N GLU A 3 28.34 -18.21 67.99
CA GLU A 3 27.48 -17.44 67.10
C GLU A 3 28.11 -17.39 65.69
N ASN A 4 27.26 -17.06 64.72
CA ASN A 4 27.55 -16.81 63.31
C ASN A 4 28.61 -15.72 63.04
N LYS A 5 29.26 -15.79 61.86
CA LYS A 5 29.39 -14.65 60.94
C LYS A 5 29.74 -15.07 59.50
N THR A 6 28.73 -14.89 58.65
CA THR A 6 28.72 -14.46 57.25
C THR A 6 30.03 -13.95 56.64
N ILE A 7 30.37 -14.47 55.46
CA ILE A 7 31.12 -13.71 54.44
C ILE A 7 30.24 -13.61 53.18
N VAL A 8 30.07 -12.36 52.77
CA VAL A 8 29.19 -11.84 51.74
C VAL A 8 29.67 -12.30 50.36
N HIS A 9 28.74 -12.84 49.56
CA HIS A 9 28.95 -13.09 48.14
C HIS A 9 28.91 -11.73 47.41
N ASP A 10 30.05 -11.29 46.92
CA ASP A 10 30.16 -10.12 46.05
C ASP A 10 29.68 -10.53 44.64
N LEU A 11 28.39 -10.27 44.36
CA LEU A 11 27.71 -10.63 43.10
C LEU A 11 27.68 -9.48 42.09
N ASN A 12 28.52 -8.46 42.27
CA ASN A 12 28.56 -7.28 41.41
C ASN A 12 29.79 -7.28 40.51
N LYS A 13 29.67 -7.96 39.36
CA LYS A 13 30.20 -7.57 38.02
C LYS A 13 30.13 -8.78 37.09
N LEU A 14 28.91 -9.10 36.63
CA LEU A 14 28.77 -9.79 35.35
C LEU A 14 28.77 -8.70 34.28
N GLU A 15 29.88 -8.59 33.55
CA GLU A 15 29.96 -7.69 32.40
C GLU A 15 28.96 -8.14 31.33
N VAL A 16 28.34 -7.17 30.65
CA VAL A 16 27.34 -7.39 29.59
C VAL A 16 27.81 -8.40 28.55
N LYS A 17 29.14 -8.54 28.33
CA LYS A 17 29.76 -9.49 27.40
C LYS A 17 29.73 -10.96 27.86
N ASP A 18 29.62 -11.23 29.15
CA ASP A 18 29.63 -12.60 29.67
C ASP A 18 28.24 -13.27 29.61
N VAL A 19 27.15 -12.50 29.50
CA VAL A 19 25.82 -13.06 29.22
C VAL A 19 25.77 -13.66 27.80
N TRP A 20 26.51 -13.10 26.84
CA TRP A 20 26.48 -13.54 25.44
C TRP A 20 27.35 -14.77 25.11
N LYS A 21 28.17 -15.27 26.04
CA LYS A 21 28.92 -16.51 25.80
C LYS A 21 28.02 -17.76 25.84
N ASP A 22 26.92 -17.70 26.58
CA ASP A 22 25.98 -18.82 26.71
C ASP A 22 24.84 -18.78 25.68
N PHE A 23 24.76 -17.72 24.86
CA PHE A 23 23.76 -17.54 23.79
C PHE A 23 24.38 -17.62 22.38
N TYR A 24 25.47 -18.38 22.20
CA TYR A 24 25.90 -18.80 20.87
C TYR A 24 24.76 -19.59 20.20
N CYS A 25 24.01 -18.89 19.36
CA CYS A 25 23.07 -19.46 18.41
C CYS A 25 23.79 -20.53 17.58
N PRO A 26 23.27 -21.76 17.43
CA PRO A 26 23.82 -22.66 16.44
C PRO A 26 23.40 -22.17 15.05
N LYS A 27 24.43 -21.99 14.22
CA LYS A 27 24.35 -21.93 12.77
C LYS A 27 23.62 -23.19 12.27
N TYR A 28 22.86 -23.03 11.19
CA TYR A 28 22.11 -24.07 10.44
C TYR A 28 20.73 -24.44 11.01
N VAL A 29 19.71 -24.25 10.16
CA VAL A 29 18.47 -25.03 10.22
C VAL A 29 18.86 -26.51 10.12
N THR A 30 18.74 -27.24 11.22
CA THR A 30 18.47 -28.68 11.22
C THR A 30 17.63 -29.00 12.44
N HIS A 31 16.44 -29.54 12.19
CA HIS A 31 15.70 -30.33 13.18
C HIS A 31 16.65 -31.27 13.93
N LEU A 32 16.47 -31.37 15.25
CA LEU A 32 17.12 -32.22 16.26
C LEU A 32 17.88 -31.40 17.31
N CYS A 33 17.13 -30.88 18.28
CA CYS A 33 17.71 -30.58 19.59
C CYS A 33 18.02 -31.93 20.26
N PRO A 34 19.27 -32.23 20.66
CA PRO A 34 19.58 -33.47 21.36
C PRO A 34 18.89 -33.42 22.71
N LYS A 35 18.02 -34.40 22.97
CA LYS A 35 17.53 -34.69 24.33
C LYS A 35 18.77 -34.90 25.20
N THR A 36 19.08 -33.91 26.04
CA THR A 36 20.07 -34.08 27.09
C THR A 36 19.46 -34.99 28.15
N ASP A 37 19.91 -36.24 28.20
CA ASP A 37 19.52 -37.28 29.18
C ASP A 37 20.00 -36.97 30.62
N LYS A 38 20.08 -35.70 31.01
CA LYS A 38 20.59 -35.23 32.32
C LYS A 38 19.63 -34.31 33.08
N LEU A 39 18.37 -34.22 32.69
CA LEU A 39 17.33 -33.63 33.54
C LEU A 39 16.33 -34.71 33.96
N SER A 40 16.05 -34.77 35.27
CA SER A 40 15.11 -35.73 35.84
C SER A 40 13.75 -35.59 35.16
N LYS A 41 13.07 -36.73 34.94
CA LYS A 41 11.71 -36.79 34.36
C LYS A 41 10.73 -35.85 35.07
N GLU A 42 10.92 -35.64 36.37
CA GLU A 42 10.12 -34.74 37.19
C GLU A 42 10.28 -33.25 36.82
N ILE A 43 11.44 -32.82 36.32
CA ILE A 43 11.64 -31.44 35.83
C ILE A 43 11.01 -31.29 34.44
N LEU A 44 11.13 -32.30 33.58
CA LEU A 44 10.45 -32.33 32.27
C LEU A 44 8.92 -32.32 32.42
N ASP A 45 8.38 -33.10 33.36
CA ASP A 45 6.94 -33.11 33.67
C ASP A 45 6.49 -31.78 34.31
N PHE A 46 7.35 -31.09 35.06
CA PHE A 46 7.06 -29.75 35.60
C PHE A 46 6.99 -28.67 34.51
N TYR A 47 7.82 -28.80 33.46
CA TYR A 47 7.78 -27.91 32.29
C TYR A 47 6.60 -28.22 31.35
N GLU A 48 6.17 -29.48 31.24
CA GLU A 48 4.91 -29.84 30.55
C GLU A 48 3.66 -29.35 31.31
N GLN A 49 3.72 -29.24 32.63
CA GLN A 49 2.59 -28.80 33.47
C GLN A 49 2.43 -27.28 33.60
N LEU A 50 3.44 -26.47 33.26
CA LEU A 50 3.30 -25.02 33.09
C LEU A 50 2.93 -24.71 31.62
N LYS A 51 1.74 -25.15 31.19
CA LYS A 51 1.00 -24.49 30.11
C LYS A 51 0.69 -23.06 30.51
N LEU A 52 1.70 -22.17 30.52
CA LEU A 52 1.47 -20.73 30.57
C LEU A 52 0.60 -20.41 29.36
N ASP A 53 -0.63 -20.00 29.66
CA ASP A 53 -1.59 -19.49 28.70
C ASP A 53 -0.91 -18.37 27.88
N THR A 54 -0.99 -18.47 26.55
CA THR A 54 -0.43 -17.47 25.63
C THR A 54 -0.99 -16.09 25.95
N ASN A 55 -2.24 -16.02 26.41
CA ASN A 55 -2.87 -14.79 26.86
C ASN A 55 -2.16 -14.19 28.08
N HIS A 56 -1.76 -15.01 29.05
CA HIS A 56 -1.04 -14.54 30.25
C HIS A 56 0.34 -13.96 29.91
N ILE A 57 1.05 -14.56 28.95
CA ILE A 57 2.33 -14.03 28.46
C ILE A 57 2.12 -12.67 27.80
N LEU A 58 1.10 -12.55 26.94
CA LEU A 58 0.74 -11.28 26.30
C LEU A 58 0.31 -10.20 27.30
N GLN A 59 -0.44 -10.54 28.35
CA GLN A 59 -0.82 -9.60 29.40
C GLN A 59 0.40 -9.11 30.19
N LYS A 60 1.38 -9.98 30.46
CA LYS A 60 2.65 -9.59 31.08
C LYS A 60 3.46 -8.68 30.16
N LEU A 61 3.52 -9.00 28.86
CA LEU A 61 4.16 -8.15 27.85
C LEU A 61 3.50 -6.77 27.82
N ASP A 62 2.18 -6.70 27.73
CA ASP A 62 1.41 -5.45 27.72
C ASP A 62 1.72 -4.57 28.94
N LYS A 63 1.79 -5.17 30.13
CA LYS A 63 2.16 -4.47 31.37
C LYS A 63 3.57 -3.89 31.32
N LEU A 64 4.54 -4.64 30.78
CA LEU A 64 5.94 -4.21 30.69
C LEU A 64 6.15 -3.12 29.64
N ILE A 65 5.53 -3.25 28.47
CA ILE A 65 5.68 -2.27 27.39
C ILE A 65 4.90 -0.97 27.65
N SER A 66 3.82 -1.05 28.46
CA SER A 66 3.00 0.12 28.81
C SER A 66 3.54 0.92 30.00
N ASP A 67 4.43 0.33 30.80
CA ASP A 67 5.03 0.97 31.97
C ASP A 67 6.35 1.66 31.58
N PRO A 68 6.44 3.00 31.68
CA PRO A 68 7.61 3.77 31.25
C PRO A 68 8.89 3.44 32.04
N ILE A 69 8.78 2.79 33.20
CA ILE A 69 9.95 2.37 33.99
C ILE A 69 10.48 1.03 33.50
N THR A 70 9.59 0.14 33.00
CA THR A 70 9.96 -1.23 32.62
C THR A 70 10.01 -1.46 31.11
N SER A 71 9.59 -0.48 30.30
CA SER A 71 9.68 -0.49 28.84
C SER A 71 11.11 -0.63 28.31
N ASP A 72 12.09 -0.19 29.09
CA ASP A 72 13.52 -0.29 28.76
C ASP A 72 14.13 -1.63 29.16
N SER A 73 13.35 -2.54 29.74
CA SER A 73 13.80 -3.87 30.16
C SER A 73 13.89 -4.83 28.96
N ILE A 74 14.79 -4.52 28.02
CA ILE A 74 14.95 -5.20 26.73
C ILE A 74 15.04 -6.72 26.92
N VAL A 75 15.91 -7.19 27.81
CA VAL A 75 16.13 -8.63 28.05
C VAL A 75 14.84 -9.35 28.49
N ARG A 76 14.06 -8.73 29.38
CA ARG A 76 12.83 -9.32 29.90
C ARG A 76 11.74 -9.37 28.83
N ILE A 77 11.65 -8.31 28.02
CA ILE A 77 10.71 -8.21 26.91
C ILE A 77 11.06 -9.27 25.85
N CYS A 78 12.32 -9.37 25.41
CA CYS A 78 12.76 -10.37 24.43
C CYS A 78 12.50 -11.80 24.90
N ARG A 79 12.75 -12.10 26.18
CA ARG A 79 12.46 -13.43 26.74
C ARG A 79 10.97 -13.78 26.65
N LEU A 80 10.09 -12.87 27.04
CA LEU A 80 8.65 -13.11 26.96
C LEU A 80 8.14 -13.19 25.51
N LEU A 81 8.74 -12.44 24.59
CA LEU A 81 8.44 -12.54 23.16
C LEU A 81 8.87 -13.91 22.61
N TYR A 82 10.06 -14.38 22.98
CA TYR A 82 10.54 -15.72 22.63
C TYR A 82 9.58 -16.80 23.14
N ASP A 83 9.26 -16.78 24.44
CA ASP A 83 8.35 -17.75 25.06
C ASP A 83 6.95 -17.73 24.43
N TYR A 84 6.47 -16.54 24.02
CA TYR A 84 5.20 -16.40 23.31
C TYR A 84 5.26 -17.01 21.90
N LEU A 85 6.28 -16.67 21.12
CA LEU A 85 6.41 -17.11 19.73
C LEU A 85 6.65 -18.61 19.61
N ASP A 86 7.42 -19.20 20.54
CA ASP A 86 7.63 -20.65 20.62
C ASP A 86 6.30 -21.41 20.85
N LYS A 87 5.44 -20.87 21.71
CA LYS A 87 4.13 -21.48 22.00
C LYS A 87 3.09 -21.30 20.89
N VAL A 88 3.14 -20.19 20.17
CA VAL A 88 2.22 -19.93 19.04
C VAL A 88 2.61 -20.76 17.81
N GLY A 89 3.89 -21.07 17.64
CA GLY A 89 4.37 -21.86 16.51
C GLY A 89 4.10 -21.15 15.18
N ASP A 90 3.50 -21.86 14.21
CA ASP A 90 3.14 -21.39 12.86
C ASP A 90 1.61 -21.24 12.65
N ASP A 91 0.83 -21.36 13.73
CA ASP A 91 -0.63 -21.44 13.67
C ASP A 91 -1.28 -20.07 13.42
N GLY A 92 -0.57 -18.97 13.71
CA GLY A 92 -1.09 -17.61 13.61
C GLY A 92 -1.75 -17.13 14.90
N TYR A 93 -2.33 -15.92 14.87
CA TYR A 93 -2.90 -15.30 16.07
C TYR A 93 -4.34 -15.74 16.33
N LYS A 94 -4.68 -15.95 17.61
CA LYS A 94 -6.08 -16.09 18.03
C LYS A 94 -6.76 -14.73 18.04
N VAL A 95 -8.01 -14.68 17.59
CA VAL A 95 -8.78 -13.42 17.53
C VAL A 95 -8.91 -12.74 18.89
N LYS A 96 -9.09 -13.53 19.96
CA LYS A 96 -9.18 -13.02 21.34
C LYS A 96 -7.89 -12.34 21.84
N ASP A 97 -6.75 -12.76 21.30
CA ASP A 97 -5.42 -12.28 21.71
C ASP A 97 -4.98 -11.05 20.88
N LEU A 98 -5.64 -10.79 19.74
CA LEU A 98 -5.32 -9.69 18.83
C LEU A 98 -5.21 -8.33 19.51
N PRO A 99 -6.07 -7.92 20.48
CA PRO A 99 -5.92 -6.62 21.12
C PRO A 99 -4.56 -6.43 21.79
N LEU A 100 -4.01 -7.47 22.40
CA LEU A 100 -2.68 -7.43 23.04
C LEU A 100 -1.57 -7.55 21.99
N VAL A 101 -1.74 -8.43 21.00
CA VAL A 101 -0.80 -8.57 19.87
C VAL A 101 -0.64 -7.23 19.14
N ILE A 102 -1.72 -6.48 18.95
CA ILE A 102 -1.71 -5.17 18.31
C ILE A 102 -0.79 -4.20 19.04
N LYS A 103 -0.89 -4.16 20.38
CA LYS A 103 -0.04 -3.29 21.21
C LYS A 103 1.43 -3.70 21.15
N VAL A 104 1.70 -5.00 21.23
CA VAL A 104 3.06 -5.54 21.16
C VAL A 104 3.70 -5.24 19.79
N LEU A 105 3.00 -5.52 18.69
CA LEU A 105 3.49 -5.21 17.34
C LEU A 105 3.74 -3.72 17.15
N LYS A 106 2.84 -2.85 17.66
CA LYS A 106 3.04 -1.41 17.61
C LYS A 106 4.31 -0.99 18.36
N PHE A 107 4.47 -1.46 19.59
CA PHE A 107 5.66 -1.19 20.40
C PHE A 107 6.95 -1.64 19.69
N LEU A 108 6.97 -2.86 19.14
CA LEU A 108 8.13 -3.37 18.40
C LEU A 108 8.43 -2.52 17.17
N GLY A 109 7.40 -2.16 16.38
CA GLY A 109 7.57 -1.32 15.19
C GLY A 109 8.12 0.07 15.50
N GLU A 110 7.74 0.68 16.63
CA GLU A 110 8.22 1.99 17.06
C GLU A 110 9.67 1.93 17.60
N ASN A 111 10.07 0.82 18.24
CA ASN A 111 11.34 0.72 18.96
C ASN A 111 12.46 -0.06 18.22
N VAL A 112 12.15 -0.82 17.17
CA VAL A 112 13.13 -1.67 16.45
C VAL A 112 14.32 -0.88 15.86
N LYS A 113 14.13 0.40 15.55
CA LYS A 113 15.22 1.27 15.06
C LYS A 113 16.26 1.56 16.15
N MET A 114 15.84 1.59 17.42
CA MET A 114 16.70 1.89 18.56
C MET A 114 17.23 0.62 19.23
N VAL A 115 16.45 -0.46 19.21
CA VAL A 115 16.77 -1.73 19.86
C VAL A 115 16.78 -2.86 18.84
N LYS A 116 17.98 -3.29 18.43
CA LYS A 116 18.17 -4.29 17.36
C LYS A 116 17.67 -5.67 17.76
N GLU A 117 17.68 -5.99 19.05
CA GLU A 117 17.22 -7.26 19.60
C GLU A 117 15.74 -7.52 19.29
N TYR A 118 14.95 -6.48 19.06
CA TYR A 118 13.55 -6.58 18.68
C TYR A 118 13.33 -6.98 17.22
N GLU A 119 14.34 -6.85 16.35
CA GLU A 119 14.21 -7.11 14.92
C GLU A 119 13.77 -8.55 14.64
N LEU A 120 14.41 -9.53 15.29
CA LEU A 120 14.08 -10.94 15.10
C LEU A 120 12.67 -11.28 15.57
N HIS A 121 12.23 -10.72 16.69
CA HIS A 121 10.89 -10.94 17.22
C HIS A 121 9.81 -10.27 16.35
N LEU A 122 10.05 -9.04 15.93
CA LEU A 122 9.16 -8.32 15.02
C LEU A 122 9.02 -9.06 13.69
N ASP A 123 10.14 -9.51 13.13
CA ASP A 123 10.16 -10.22 11.86
C ASP A 123 9.35 -11.51 11.90
N ARG A 124 9.44 -12.26 13.01
CA ARG A 124 8.66 -13.46 13.24
C ARG A 124 7.18 -13.14 13.46
N MET A 125 6.87 -12.10 14.22
CA MET A 125 5.49 -11.68 14.42
C MET A 125 4.82 -11.20 13.12
N LEU A 126 5.55 -10.51 12.24
CA LEU A 126 5.07 -10.12 10.92
C LEU A 126 4.85 -11.32 9.99
N GLU A 127 5.64 -12.39 10.13
CA GLU A 127 5.39 -13.64 9.40
C GLU A 127 4.06 -14.28 9.80
N LEU A 128 3.73 -14.27 11.10
CA LEU A 128 2.46 -14.77 11.60
C LEU A 128 1.26 -13.93 11.14
N CYS A 129 1.46 -12.65 10.80
CA CYS A 129 0.40 -11.82 10.20
C CYS A 129 -0.08 -12.35 8.84
N ASN A 130 0.73 -13.17 8.14
CA ASN A 130 0.33 -13.83 6.90
C ASN A 130 -0.75 -14.89 7.11
N VAL A 131 -1.03 -15.27 8.36
CA VAL A 131 -2.05 -16.27 8.69
C VAL A 131 -3.32 -15.55 9.15
N PRO A 132 -4.49 -15.84 8.54
CA PRO A 132 -5.76 -15.33 9.03
C PRO A 132 -5.99 -15.68 10.49
N PRO A 133 -6.45 -14.72 11.33
CA PRO A 133 -6.67 -15.00 12.74
C PRO A 133 -7.62 -16.17 13.00
N ILE A 134 -7.27 -17.00 13.98
CA ILE A 134 -7.98 -18.23 14.35
C ILE A 134 -9.16 -17.90 15.27
N LEU A 135 -10.31 -18.47 14.95
CA LEU A 135 -11.54 -18.40 15.76
C LEU A 135 -11.60 -19.61 16.69
N GLU A 136 -11.83 -19.38 17.98
CA GLU A 136 -12.15 -20.49 18.91
C GLU A 136 -13.63 -20.87 18.80
N LYS A 137 -14.49 -19.90 18.45
CA LYS A 137 -15.92 -20.12 18.18
C LYS A 137 -16.36 -19.37 16.92
N PRO A 138 -17.26 -19.94 16.08
CA PRO A 138 -17.73 -19.27 14.87
C PRO A 138 -18.41 -17.92 15.12
N SER A 139 -19.09 -17.78 16.26
CA SER A 139 -19.79 -16.55 16.68
C SER A 139 -18.84 -15.38 16.94
N GLU A 140 -17.55 -15.63 17.15
CA GLU A 140 -16.55 -14.58 17.40
C GLU A 140 -16.34 -13.69 16.17
N SER A 141 -16.61 -14.18 14.96
CA SER A 141 -16.43 -13.43 13.71
C SER A 141 -17.23 -12.13 13.64
N VAL A 142 -18.42 -12.09 14.24
CA VAL A 142 -19.28 -10.89 14.28
C VAL A 142 -18.92 -10.00 15.45
N ILE A 143 -18.58 -10.59 16.60
CA ILE A 143 -18.29 -9.87 17.85
C ILE A 143 -16.96 -9.10 17.76
N HIS A 144 -15.99 -9.63 17.01
CA HIS A 144 -14.62 -9.09 16.97
C HIS A 144 -14.31 -8.26 15.71
N ILE A 145 -15.34 -7.81 14.98
CA ILE A 145 -15.12 -7.00 13.77
C ILE A 145 -14.35 -5.71 14.07
N ASN A 146 -14.65 -5.04 15.18
CA ASN A 146 -13.94 -3.83 15.61
C ASN A 146 -12.46 -4.10 15.92
N ILE A 147 -12.13 -5.29 16.43
CA ILE A 147 -10.74 -5.68 16.71
C ILE A 147 -9.99 -5.91 15.39
N MET A 148 -10.66 -6.50 14.40
CA MET A 148 -10.08 -6.62 13.06
C MET A 148 -9.89 -5.26 12.37
N GLU A 149 -10.78 -4.29 12.57
CA GLU A 149 -10.62 -2.93 12.07
C GLU A 149 -9.36 -2.26 12.66
N GLN A 150 -9.12 -2.45 13.96
CA GLN A 150 -7.90 -2.00 14.63
C GLN A 150 -6.67 -2.73 14.11
N TYR A 151 -6.79 -4.03 13.83
CA TYR A 151 -5.70 -4.83 13.27
C TYR A 151 -5.28 -4.34 11.87
N PHE A 152 -6.22 -4.09 10.95
CA PHE A 152 -5.90 -3.49 9.64
C PHE A 152 -5.33 -2.08 9.78
N THR A 153 -5.83 -1.30 10.74
CA THR A 153 -5.27 0.04 11.05
C THR A 153 -3.82 -0.05 11.51
N LEU A 154 -3.49 -1.04 12.35
CA LEU A 154 -2.12 -1.32 12.76
C LEU A 154 -1.24 -1.72 11.59
N LEU A 155 -1.69 -2.63 10.71
CA LEU A 155 -0.90 -3.03 9.54
C LEU A 155 -0.56 -1.81 8.67
N GLY A 156 -1.53 -0.89 8.48
CA GLY A 156 -1.29 0.40 7.83
C GLY A 156 -0.24 1.24 8.55
N HIS A 157 -0.34 1.37 9.88
CA HIS A 157 0.64 2.10 10.67
C HIS A 157 2.05 1.50 10.59
N LEU A 158 2.17 0.17 10.61
CA LEU A 158 3.45 -0.52 10.49
C LEU A 158 4.11 -0.26 9.12
N LEU A 159 3.35 -0.15 8.03
CA LEU A 159 3.90 0.27 6.72
C LEU A 159 4.59 1.65 6.79
N VAL A 160 4.17 2.54 7.70
CA VAL A 160 4.76 3.87 7.89
C VAL A 160 6.03 3.81 8.74
N VAL A 161 6.02 3.07 9.85
CA VAL A 161 7.12 3.13 10.84
C VAL A 161 8.28 2.20 10.54
N LEU A 162 8.04 1.10 9.81
CA LEU A 162 9.03 0.04 9.61
C LEU A 162 10.29 0.54 8.85
N PRO A 163 11.49 0.15 9.30
CA PRO A 163 12.75 0.62 8.71
C PRO A 163 13.14 -0.07 7.40
N THR A 164 12.75 -1.33 7.18
CA THR A 164 13.29 -2.13 6.07
C THR A 164 12.25 -2.50 5.01
N LYS A 165 12.70 -2.58 3.76
CA LYS A 165 11.88 -3.04 2.62
C LYS A 165 11.35 -4.46 2.84
N GLN A 166 12.12 -5.34 3.50
CA GLN A 166 11.71 -6.72 3.76
C GLN A 166 10.51 -6.79 4.71
N GLN A 167 10.51 -5.99 5.77
CA GLN A 167 9.40 -5.91 6.71
C GLN A 167 8.15 -5.33 6.05
N THR A 168 8.29 -4.28 5.22
CA THR A 168 7.18 -3.76 4.41
C THR A 168 6.58 -4.82 3.49
N LEU A 169 7.42 -5.66 2.87
CA LEU A 169 6.96 -6.76 2.01
C LEU A 169 6.25 -7.87 2.81
N LYS A 170 6.64 -8.13 4.07
CA LYS A 170 5.91 -9.06 4.94
C LYS A 170 4.49 -8.57 5.22
N ILE A 171 4.30 -7.26 5.45
CA ILE A 171 2.96 -6.70 5.60
C ILE A 171 2.16 -6.79 4.30
N HIS A 172 2.81 -6.53 3.16
CA HIS A 172 2.15 -6.67 1.86
C HIS A 172 1.56 -8.08 1.69
N ARG A 173 2.38 -9.11 1.93
CA ARG A 173 1.94 -10.51 1.90
C ARG A 173 0.84 -10.81 2.92
N ALA A 174 0.89 -10.18 4.08
CA ALA A 174 -0.14 -10.35 5.09
C ALA A 174 -1.49 -9.81 4.60
N LEU A 175 -1.49 -8.62 3.99
CA LEU A 175 -2.69 -8.03 3.40
C LEU A 175 -3.22 -8.88 2.24
N ASP A 176 -2.34 -9.35 1.35
CA ASP A 176 -2.73 -10.25 0.25
C ASP A 176 -3.42 -11.52 0.78
N SER A 177 -2.78 -12.19 1.76
CA SER A 177 -3.31 -13.42 2.37
C SER A 177 -4.68 -13.21 3.01
N LEU A 178 -4.84 -12.11 3.76
CA LEU A 178 -6.07 -11.79 4.49
C LEU A 178 -7.25 -11.41 3.56
N LEU A 179 -6.95 -10.85 2.37
CA LEU A 179 -7.97 -10.23 1.49
C LEU A 179 -8.31 -11.07 0.25
N LEU A 180 -7.37 -11.89 -0.24
CA LEU A 180 -7.53 -12.73 -1.44
C LEU A 180 -7.72 -14.21 -1.13
N LYS A 181 -7.34 -14.65 0.08
CA LYS A 181 -7.47 -16.03 0.59
C LYS A 181 -6.84 -17.08 -0.33
N GLU A 182 -5.53 -17.21 -0.21
CA GLU A 182 -4.78 -18.24 -0.94
C GLU A 182 -4.65 -19.56 -0.18
N GLN A 183 -4.87 -19.57 1.14
CA GLN A 183 -4.57 -20.74 1.98
C GLN A 183 -5.82 -21.45 2.49
N ILE A 184 -6.03 -22.69 2.04
CA ILE A 184 -6.96 -23.64 2.64
C ILE A 184 -6.27 -24.23 3.87
N ARG A 185 -6.66 -23.78 5.07
CA ARG A 185 -6.28 -24.42 6.33
C ARG A 185 -7.50 -25.12 6.92
N ASN A 186 -7.29 -26.28 7.54
CA ASN A 186 -8.33 -27.08 8.21
C ASN A 186 -8.80 -26.47 9.54
N VAL A 187 -8.38 -25.25 9.87
CA VAL A 187 -8.65 -24.56 11.14
C VAL A 187 -9.69 -23.46 10.91
N PRO A 188 -10.68 -23.31 11.81
CA PRO A 188 -11.65 -22.21 11.72
C PRO A 188 -10.94 -20.85 11.83
N THR A 189 -10.95 -20.11 10.72
CA THR A 189 -10.34 -18.78 10.61
C THR A 189 -11.40 -17.74 10.24
N ILE A 190 -11.08 -16.46 10.47
CA ILE A 190 -11.94 -15.37 10.02
C ILE A 190 -12.17 -15.47 8.51
N LYS A 191 -13.45 -15.38 8.10
CA LYS A 191 -13.81 -15.39 6.69
C LYS A 191 -13.39 -14.10 6.00
N VAL A 192 -13.04 -14.20 4.74
CA VAL A 192 -12.53 -13.09 3.90
C VAL A 192 -13.51 -11.93 3.86
N GLU A 193 -14.81 -12.20 3.84
CA GLU A 193 -15.84 -11.16 3.79
C GLU A 193 -15.79 -10.28 5.04
N HIS A 194 -15.50 -10.86 6.21
CA HIS A 194 -15.31 -10.12 7.45
C HIS A 194 -14.00 -9.33 7.43
N CYS A 195 -12.92 -9.91 6.91
CA CYS A 195 -11.65 -9.20 6.70
C CYS A 195 -11.83 -7.98 5.80
N ARG A 196 -12.52 -8.13 4.67
CA ARG A 196 -12.81 -7.03 3.73
C ARG A 196 -13.63 -5.93 4.41
N LYS A 197 -14.70 -6.29 5.12
CA LYS A 197 -15.53 -5.31 5.86
C LYS A 197 -14.75 -4.56 6.95
N ALA A 198 -13.89 -5.27 7.69
CA ALA A 198 -13.03 -4.64 8.69
C ALA A 198 -11.97 -3.72 8.04
N MET A 199 -11.37 -4.15 6.93
CA MET A 199 -10.42 -3.36 6.17
C MET A 199 -11.05 -2.07 5.62
N GLU A 200 -12.27 -2.13 5.09
CA GLU A 200 -13.05 -0.98 4.62
C GLU A 200 -13.30 0.08 5.69
N ASN A 201 -13.51 -0.35 6.94
CA ASN A 201 -13.77 0.52 8.08
C ASN A 201 -12.49 1.02 8.77
N SER A 202 -11.36 0.30 8.62
CA SER A 202 -10.06 0.65 9.19
C SER A 202 -9.45 1.94 8.62
N ARG A 203 -8.35 2.48 9.18
CA ARG A 203 -7.62 3.59 8.54
C ARG A 203 -6.75 3.18 7.35
N LEU A 204 -6.63 1.88 7.04
CA LEU A 204 -5.72 1.38 6.02
C LEU A 204 -5.88 2.04 4.64
N PRO A 205 -7.09 2.21 4.06
CA PRO A 205 -7.23 2.84 2.74
C PRO A 205 -6.65 4.27 2.67
N LEU A 206 -6.82 5.03 3.75
CA LEU A 206 -6.28 6.40 3.87
C LEU A 206 -4.75 6.36 4.00
N THR A 207 -4.23 5.52 4.90
CA THR A 207 -2.80 5.39 5.14
C THR A 207 -2.02 4.93 3.90
N VAL A 208 -2.55 4.00 3.10
CA VAL A 208 -1.85 3.62 1.84
C VAL A 208 -1.89 4.73 0.79
N THR A 209 -2.89 5.60 0.81
CA THR A 209 -2.96 6.77 -0.07
C THR A 209 -1.90 7.81 0.31
N GLU A 210 -1.80 8.12 1.60
CA GLU A 210 -0.77 9.00 2.17
C GLU A 210 0.64 8.45 1.90
N LEU A 211 0.84 7.13 2.08
CA LEU A 211 2.09 6.46 1.76
C LEU A 211 2.42 6.53 0.28
N LEU A 212 1.44 6.39 -0.61
CA LEU A 212 1.67 6.48 -2.06
C LEU A 212 2.19 7.87 -2.42
N GLN A 213 1.61 8.91 -1.83
CA GLN A 213 2.05 10.29 -2.00
C GLN A 213 3.49 10.51 -1.50
N ALA A 214 3.82 10.01 -0.31
CA ALA A 214 5.13 10.16 0.31
C ALA A 214 6.20 9.18 -0.23
N SER A 215 5.81 8.17 -1.01
CA SER A 215 6.72 7.09 -1.40
C SER A 215 7.82 7.55 -2.37
N PHE A 216 9.06 7.19 -2.06
CA PHE A 216 10.18 7.32 -2.99
C PHE A 216 10.09 6.32 -4.14
N LEU A 217 10.81 6.60 -5.23
CA LEU A 217 10.70 5.88 -6.51
C LEU A 217 10.73 4.34 -6.39
N LYS A 218 11.64 3.78 -5.58
CA LYS A 218 11.78 2.32 -5.46
C LYS A 218 10.65 1.64 -4.69
N MET A 219 9.90 2.37 -3.86
CA MET A 219 8.78 1.84 -3.08
C MET A 219 7.42 2.15 -3.71
N TYR A 220 7.36 3.13 -4.62
CA TYR A 220 6.12 3.52 -5.29
C TYR A 220 5.36 2.33 -5.91
N PRO A 221 5.98 1.42 -6.70
CA PRO A 221 5.25 0.28 -7.26
C PRO A 221 4.66 -0.63 -6.18
N LYS A 222 5.37 -0.82 -5.05
CA LYS A 222 4.92 -1.70 -3.96
C LYS A 222 3.78 -1.10 -3.15
N ILE A 223 3.75 0.20 -2.96
CA ILE A 223 2.59 0.86 -2.35
C ILE A 223 1.42 0.91 -3.34
N LEU A 224 1.71 1.09 -4.63
CA LEU A 224 0.69 1.07 -5.68
C LEU A 224 0.02 -0.30 -5.83
N GLU A 225 0.75 -1.40 -5.63
CA GLU A 225 0.21 -2.77 -5.57
C GLU A 225 -0.87 -2.88 -4.47
N LEU A 226 -0.62 -2.32 -3.29
CA LEU A 226 -1.61 -2.27 -2.20
C LEU A 226 -2.82 -1.41 -2.56
N VAL A 227 -2.59 -0.23 -3.13
CA VAL A 227 -3.69 0.63 -3.58
C VAL A 227 -4.56 -0.09 -4.61
N PHE A 228 -3.93 -0.78 -5.57
CA PHE A 228 -4.65 -1.58 -6.55
C PHE A 228 -5.46 -2.70 -5.89
N LEU A 229 -4.85 -3.43 -4.95
CA LEU A 229 -5.52 -4.49 -4.20
C LEU A 229 -6.77 -3.97 -3.51
N LEU A 230 -6.66 -2.91 -2.71
CA LEU A 230 -7.79 -2.38 -1.94
C LEU A 230 -8.89 -1.80 -2.83
N SER A 231 -8.51 -1.08 -3.90
CA SER A 231 -9.47 -0.47 -4.83
C SER A 231 -10.18 -1.50 -5.72
N SER A 232 -9.52 -2.62 -6.06
CA SER A 232 -10.13 -3.67 -6.88
C SER A 232 -11.12 -4.55 -6.12
N ILE A 233 -10.96 -4.69 -4.80
CA ILE A 233 -11.82 -5.55 -3.97
C ILE A 233 -13.00 -4.80 -3.32
N SER A 234 -12.92 -3.46 -3.18
CA SER A 234 -13.94 -2.70 -2.44
C SER A 234 -14.17 -1.28 -2.97
N HIS A 235 -15.42 -1.00 -3.33
CA HIS A 235 -15.91 0.33 -3.65
C HIS A 235 -15.80 1.33 -2.49
N LYS A 236 -15.99 0.86 -1.24
CA LYS A 236 -15.86 1.72 -0.06
C LYS A 236 -14.41 2.16 0.14
N CYS A 237 -13.45 1.32 -0.22
CA CYS A 237 -12.03 1.72 -0.23
C CYS A 237 -11.76 2.75 -1.31
N CYS A 238 -12.28 2.56 -2.53
CA CYS A 238 -12.19 3.59 -3.59
C CYS A 238 -12.73 4.94 -3.10
N TYR A 239 -13.91 4.95 -2.49
CA TYR A 239 -14.51 6.16 -1.94
C TYR A 239 -13.56 6.89 -0.98
N ARG A 240 -13.02 6.18 0.01
CA ARG A 240 -12.12 6.77 1.01
C ARG A 240 -10.79 7.24 0.43
N MET A 241 -10.26 6.52 -0.56
CA MET A 241 -9.05 6.94 -1.28
C MET A 241 -9.29 8.19 -2.13
N LEU A 242 -10.48 8.30 -2.75
CA LEU A 242 -10.89 9.49 -3.49
C LEU A 242 -11.07 10.70 -2.57
N GLU A 243 -11.65 10.52 -1.37
CA GLU A 243 -11.69 11.57 -0.33
C GLU A 243 -10.28 12.05 0.07
N ALA A 244 -9.29 11.16 0.00
CA ALA A 244 -7.87 11.47 0.25
C ALA A 244 -7.12 11.95 -1.01
N ASN A 245 -7.82 12.37 -2.06
CA ASN A 245 -7.27 12.92 -3.31
C ASN A 245 -6.25 11.99 -4.01
N ILE A 246 -6.49 10.68 -3.99
CA ILE A 246 -5.58 9.72 -4.64
C ILE A 246 -5.36 10.00 -6.13
N LEU A 247 -6.36 10.53 -6.84
CA LEU A 247 -6.26 10.86 -8.26
C LEU A 247 -5.19 11.91 -8.52
N ASP A 248 -5.03 12.89 -7.63
CA ASP A 248 -4.00 13.93 -7.75
C ASP A 248 -2.62 13.30 -7.75
N VAL A 249 -2.37 12.41 -6.78
CA VAL A 249 -1.12 11.66 -6.66
C VAL A 249 -0.87 10.84 -7.93
N MET A 250 -1.90 10.15 -8.43
CA MET A 250 -1.77 9.26 -9.58
C MET A 250 -1.52 10.01 -10.90
N PHE A 251 -2.24 11.10 -11.17
CA PHE A 251 -2.08 11.85 -12.41
C PHE A 251 -0.77 12.65 -12.44
N ILE A 252 -0.33 13.21 -11.30
CA ILE A 252 0.98 13.86 -11.20
C ILE A 252 2.08 12.81 -11.44
N ARG A 253 1.95 11.61 -10.86
CA ARG A 253 2.95 10.55 -10.94
C ARG A 253 2.75 9.60 -12.11
N MET A 254 1.86 9.90 -13.07
CA MET A 254 1.61 9.04 -14.22
C MET A 254 2.81 8.98 -15.16
N ASP A 255 3.54 10.09 -15.27
CA ASP A 255 4.79 10.20 -16.00
C ASP A 255 5.94 10.52 -15.05
N LEU A 256 6.94 9.63 -14.96
CA LEU A 256 8.00 9.75 -13.97
C LEU A 256 8.90 11.00 -14.20
N PRO A 257 9.42 11.27 -15.40
CA PRO A 257 10.26 12.45 -15.62
C PRO A 257 9.55 13.78 -15.34
N TYR A 258 8.25 13.87 -15.58
CA TYR A 258 7.46 15.02 -15.17
C TYR A 258 7.25 15.06 -13.64
N ALA A 259 6.93 13.92 -13.02
CA ALA A 259 6.63 13.84 -11.59
C ALA A 259 7.80 14.24 -10.68
N ILE A 260 9.04 14.06 -11.14
CA ILE A 260 10.25 14.44 -10.38
C ILE A 260 10.64 15.90 -10.56
N GLN A 261 9.91 16.68 -11.36
CA GLN A 261 10.15 18.11 -11.46
C GLN A 261 9.86 18.79 -10.10
N LEU A 262 10.81 19.62 -9.66
CA LEU A 262 10.79 20.26 -8.34
C LEU A 262 9.59 21.21 -8.13
N GLN A 263 8.93 21.63 -9.21
CA GLN A 263 7.86 22.61 -9.17
C GLN A 263 6.70 22.17 -10.06
N CYS A 264 5.48 22.44 -9.59
CA CYS A 264 4.30 22.34 -10.43
C CYS A 264 4.29 23.48 -11.46
N THR A 265 4.90 23.20 -12.61
CA THR A 265 4.97 24.12 -13.73
C THR A 265 4.24 23.55 -14.94
N ARG A 266 3.79 24.44 -15.82
CA ARG A 266 3.21 24.03 -17.10
C ARG A 266 4.19 23.10 -17.82
N PRO A 267 3.75 21.96 -18.37
CA PRO A 267 4.65 21.00 -19.00
C PRO A 267 5.36 21.65 -20.19
N PRO A 268 6.67 21.43 -20.36
CA PRO A 268 7.40 21.97 -21.49
C PRO A 268 6.92 21.31 -22.79
N ASP A 269 7.09 22.02 -23.91
CA ASP A 269 6.89 21.46 -25.26
C ASP A 269 8.12 20.69 -25.75
N LEU A 270 8.95 20.20 -24.83
CA LEU A 270 10.11 19.35 -25.08
C LEU A 270 9.93 18.04 -24.33
N LEU A 271 10.44 16.95 -24.92
CA LEU A 271 10.45 15.64 -24.26
C LEU A 271 11.50 15.66 -23.15
N LEU A 272 11.06 15.41 -21.92
CA LEU A 272 11.91 15.29 -20.75
C LEU A 272 12.67 13.97 -20.76
N ASP A 273 13.99 14.05 -20.75
CA ASP A 273 14.87 12.91 -20.52
C ASP A 273 14.82 12.48 -19.05
N GLY A 274 14.98 11.18 -18.77
CA GLY A 274 15.04 10.67 -17.40
C GLY A 274 14.69 9.19 -17.29
N GLU A 275 14.75 8.67 -16.06
CA GLU A 275 14.25 7.33 -15.75
C GLU A 275 12.75 7.26 -16.02
N GLU A 276 12.32 6.14 -16.60
CA GLU A 276 10.92 5.86 -16.88
C GLU A 276 10.44 4.68 -16.03
N TYR A 277 9.13 4.61 -15.80
CA TYR A 277 8.54 3.42 -15.20
C TYR A 277 8.68 2.21 -16.11
N SER A 278 8.78 1.02 -15.51
CA SER A 278 8.62 -0.22 -16.25
C SER A 278 7.19 -0.36 -16.79
N ASP A 279 7.03 -1.13 -17.87
CA ASP A 279 5.72 -1.42 -18.45
C ASP A 279 4.75 -2.02 -17.41
N GLU A 280 5.26 -2.85 -16.49
CA GLU A 280 4.50 -3.41 -15.38
C GLU A 280 3.95 -2.33 -14.44
N THR A 281 4.79 -1.34 -14.10
CA THR A 281 4.39 -0.24 -13.23
C THR A 281 3.39 0.67 -13.94
N THR A 282 3.60 0.99 -15.21
CA THR A 282 2.64 1.77 -16.01
C THR A 282 1.30 1.05 -16.13
N LEU A 283 1.30 -0.26 -16.34
CA LEU A 283 0.08 -1.05 -16.38
C LEU A 283 -0.64 -1.04 -15.02
N LEU A 284 0.11 -1.14 -13.93
CA LEU A 284 -0.44 -1.05 -12.58
C LEU A 284 -1.06 0.32 -12.29
N ILE A 285 -0.44 1.42 -12.74
CA ILE A 285 -1.03 2.76 -12.66
C ILE A 285 -2.38 2.79 -13.40
N MET A 286 -2.42 2.29 -14.64
CA MET A 286 -3.67 2.27 -15.43
C MET A 286 -4.74 1.40 -14.78
N ASN A 287 -4.40 0.20 -14.32
CA ASN A 287 -5.35 -0.69 -13.67
C ASN A 287 -5.93 -0.08 -12.39
N THR A 288 -5.10 0.59 -11.59
CA THR A 288 -5.54 1.31 -10.40
C THR A 288 -6.45 2.48 -10.74
N LEU A 289 -6.11 3.28 -11.75
CA LEU A 289 -6.99 4.36 -12.23
C LEU A 289 -8.33 3.79 -12.69
N TRP A 290 -8.34 2.69 -13.44
CA TRP A 290 -9.58 2.05 -13.84
C TRP A 290 -10.42 1.54 -12.68
N SER A 291 -9.81 0.95 -11.65
CA SER A 291 -10.52 0.53 -10.43
C SER A 291 -11.19 1.71 -9.73
N LEU A 292 -10.49 2.85 -9.64
CA LEU A 292 -11.02 4.08 -9.05
C LEU A 292 -12.10 4.72 -9.92
N MET A 293 -11.88 4.80 -11.24
CA MET A 293 -12.81 5.43 -12.19
C MET A 293 -14.09 4.62 -12.35
N LYS A 294 -14.03 3.28 -12.29
CA LYS A 294 -15.23 2.42 -12.27
C LYS A 294 -16.16 2.79 -11.12
N PHE A 295 -15.63 3.12 -9.95
CA PHE A 295 -16.45 3.59 -8.84
C PHE A 295 -17.13 4.93 -9.16
N ILE A 296 -16.42 5.88 -9.77
CA ILE A 296 -16.98 7.19 -10.17
C ILE A 296 -18.10 7.04 -11.21
N ILE A 297 -17.95 6.11 -12.15
CA ILE A 297 -18.92 5.89 -13.25
C ILE A 297 -20.17 5.16 -12.75
N PHE A 298 -20.00 4.04 -12.04
CA PHE A 298 -21.07 3.08 -11.80
C PHE A 298 -21.67 3.15 -10.38
N SER A 299 -21.17 4.02 -9.51
CA SER A 299 -21.74 4.15 -8.17
C SER A 299 -22.94 5.09 -8.17
N ASP A 300 -24.15 4.53 -8.24
CA ASP A 300 -25.41 5.23 -8.02
C ASP A 300 -25.46 5.92 -6.64
N ASN A 301 -24.65 5.43 -5.70
CA ASN A 301 -24.54 5.91 -4.33
C ASN A 301 -23.37 6.89 -4.10
N MET A 302 -22.74 7.42 -5.16
CA MET A 302 -21.69 8.42 -4.99
C MET A 302 -22.26 9.68 -4.33
N PRO A 303 -21.77 10.09 -3.15
CA PRO A 303 -22.23 11.32 -2.52
C PRO A 303 -21.97 12.50 -3.46
N ARG A 304 -22.99 13.33 -3.72
CA ARG A 304 -22.85 14.52 -4.59
C ARG A 304 -21.67 15.41 -4.17
N ASN A 305 -21.48 15.54 -2.85
CA ASN A 305 -20.38 16.28 -2.24
C ASN A 305 -19.00 15.81 -2.71
N LEU A 306 -18.81 14.52 -3.00
CA LEU A 306 -17.51 14.02 -3.46
C LEU A 306 -17.18 14.54 -4.86
N LYS A 307 -18.14 14.57 -5.79
CA LYS A 307 -17.92 15.11 -7.15
C LYS A 307 -17.58 16.60 -7.12
N GLU A 308 -18.19 17.35 -6.20
CA GLU A 308 -17.94 18.78 -6.02
C GLU A 308 -16.59 19.07 -5.32
N ASN A 309 -16.16 18.16 -4.45
CA ASN A 309 -14.90 18.28 -3.69
C ASN A 309 -13.67 17.81 -4.47
N LEU A 310 -13.83 16.95 -5.49
CA LEU A 310 -12.79 16.56 -6.42
C LEU A 310 -12.47 17.72 -7.38
N LYS A 311 -11.81 18.77 -6.88
CA LYS A 311 -11.30 19.87 -7.70
C LYS A 311 -9.80 19.67 -7.89
N PRO A 312 -9.33 19.40 -9.12
CA PRO A 312 -7.93 19.10 -9.35
C PRO A 312 -7.13 20.40 -9.27
N THR A 313 -5.90 20.30 -8.77
CA THR A 313 -4.93 21.37 -9.00
C THR A 313 -4.51 21.38 -10.47
N HIS A 314 -4.04 22.51 -11.00
CA HIS A 314 -3.53 22.57 -12.38
C HIS A 314 -2.40 21.53 -12.63
N CYS A 315 -1.62 21.22 -11.59
CA CYS A 315 -0.56 20.21 -11.62
C CYS A 315 -1.03 18.84 -12.07
N VAL A 316 -2.22 18.44 -11.62
CA VAL A 316 -2.85 17.16 -11.89
C VAL A 316 -3.18 17.04 -13.36
N LEU A 317 -3.87 18.06 -13.90
CA LEU A 317 -4.25 18.08 -15.31
C LEU A 317 -3.03 18.23 -16.23
N TRP A 318 -2.01 18.96 -15.79
CA TRP A 318 -0.74 19.06 -16.50
C TRP A 318 0.03 17.74 -16.53
N GLY A 319 0.07 16.99 -15.43
CA GLY A 319 0.65 15.65 -15.39
C GLY A 319 -0.06 14.68 -16.34
N LEU A 320 -1.40 14.67 -16.30
CA LEU A 320 -2.22 13.89 -17.24
C LEU A 320 -1.96 14.30 -18.70
N CYS A 321 -1.96 15.61 -18.98
CA CYS A 321 -1.70 16.15 -20.32
C CYS A 321 -0.32 15.70 -20.82
N TYR A 322 0.72 15.86 -20.01
CA TYR A 322 2.08 15.50 -20.40
C TYR A 322 2.24 13.99 -20.62
N ALA A 323 1.71 13.17 -19.71
CA ALA A 323 1.68 11.71 -19.87
C ALA A 323 0.97 11.31 -21.17
N PHE A 324 -0.14 11.97 -21.51
CA PHE A 324 -0.87 11.76 -22.75
C PHE A 324 -0.01 12.09 -23.99
N LYS A 325 0.62 13.27 -24.03
CA LYS A 325 1.54 13.67 -25.13
C LYS A 325 2.66 12.63 -25.32
N ARG A 326 3.24 12.16 -24.22
CA ARG A 326 4.36 11.19 -24.24
C ARG A 326 3.95 9.84 -24.77
N GLN A 327 2.81 9.29 -24.33
CA GLN A 327 2.35 7.99 -24.83
C GLN A 327 1.98 8.04 -26.32
N ILE A 328 1.48 9.17 -26.82
CA ILE A 328 1.32 9.38 -28.27
C ILE A 328 2.67 9.38 -28.97
N CYS A 329 3.65 10.14 -28.46
CA CYS A 329 5.00 10.16 -29.04
C CYS A 329 5.63 8.76 -29.10
N TYR A 330 5.45 7.93 -28.07
CA TYR A 330 6.01 6.57 -28.01
C TYR A 330 5.19 5.53 -28.77
N SER A 331 3.91 5.80 -29.04
CA SER A 331 3.04 4.89 -29.79
C SER A 331 3.58 4.56 -31.20
N GLN A 332 4.44 5.41 -31.77
CA GLN A 332 5.11 5.13 -33.05
C GLN A 332 6.09 3.95 -33.00
N TYR A 333 6.67 3.71 -31.82
CA TYR A 333 7.77 2.76 -31.65
C TYR A 333 7.35 1.53 -30.86
N ARG A 334 6.28 1.63 -30.05
CA ARG A 334 5.90 0.61 -29.08
C ARG A 334 4.40 0.33 -29.08
N LYS A 335 4.03 -0.93 -29.35
CA LYS A 335 2.64 -1.40 -29.22
C LYS A 335 2.08 -1.23 -27.81
N PHE A 336 2.92 -1.36 -26.78
CA PHE A 336 2.51 -1.08 -25.40
C PHE A 336 2.01 0.36 -25.24
N SER A 337 2.73 1.35 -25.79
CA SER A 337 2.32 2.76 -25.75
C SER A 337 1.07 3.06 -26.58
N VAL A 338 0.80 2.31 -27.66
CA VAL A 338 -0.49 2.39 -28.39
C VAL A 338 -1.64 2.04 -27.45
N LYS A 339 -1.52 0.96 -26.66
CA LYS A 339 -2.53 0.58 -25.67
C LYS A 339 -2.67 1.67 -24.61
N ILE A 340 -1.59 2.07 -23.95
CA ILE A 340 -1.64 3.05 -22.85
C ILE A 340 -2.18 4.41 -23.32
N ARG A 341 -1.83 4.87 -24.53
CA ARG A 341 -2.40 6.08 -25.15
C ARG A 341 -3.93 6.02 -25.18
N ASN A 342 -4.47 4.89 -25.63
CA ASN A 342 -5.91 4.70 -25.73
C ASN A 342 -6.58 4.66 -24.36
N GLU A 343 -5.96 3.99 -23.37
CA GLU A 343 -6.44 4.00 -21.98
C GLU A 343 -6.49 5.42 -21.40
N ILE A 344 -5.44 6.23 -21.62
CA ILE A 344 -5.40 7.63 -21.17
C ILE A 344 -6.50 8.45 -21.86
N ALA A 345 -6.72 8.26 -23.16
CA ALA A 345 -7.79 8.95 -23.88
C ALA A 345 -9.18 8.59 -23.30
N MET A 346 -9.41 7.32 -22.98
CA MET A 346 -10.65 6.88 -22.34
C MET A 346 -10.81 7.48 -20.94
N ILE A 347 -9.74 7.58 -20.16
CA ILE A 347 -9.75 8.26 -18.86
C ILE A 347 -10.11 9.75 -19.03
N ILE A 348 -9.53 10.45 -20.02
CA ILE A 348 -9.88 11.85 -20.32
C ILE A 348 -11.37 11.98 -20.69
N LEU A 349 -11.90 11.08 -21.51
CA LEU A 349 -13.32 11.04 -21.84
C LEU A 349 -14.19 10.87 -20.60
N ILE A 350 -13.85 9.92 -19.72
CA ILE A 350 -14.57 9.68 -18.47
C ILE A 350 -14.52 10.91 -17.56
N ILE A 351 -13.36 11.55 -17.40
CA ILE A 351 -13.22 12.80 -16.63
C ILE A 351 -14.14 13.86 -17.21
N SER A 352 -14.14 14.05 -18.53
CA SER A 352 -14.96 15.09 -19.17
C SER A 352 -16.46 14.90 -18.88
N ILE A 353 -16.94 13.65 -18.90
CA ILE A 353 -18.35 13.30 -18.65
C ILE A 353 -18.71 13.35 -17.16
N THR A 354 -17.85 12.81 -16.29
CA THR A 354 -18.21 12.55 -14.89
C THR A 354 -17.79 13.66 -13.93
N LEU A 355 -16.79 14.46 -14.32
CA LEU A 355 -16.16 15.50 -13.51
C LEU A 355 -16.08 16.82 -14.31
N PRO A 356 -17.22 17.43 -14.71
CA PRO A 356 -17.24 18.63 -15.54
C PRO A 356 -16.59 19.87 -14.87
N SER A 357 -16.39 19.83 -13.55
CA SER A 357 -15.64 20.86 -12.81
C SER A 357 -14.14 20.87 -13.13
N TRP A 358 -13.62 19.82 -13.77
CA TRP A 358 -12.22 19.72 -14.18
C TRP A 358 -12.01 20.53 -15.45
N ASN A 359 -11.30 21.65 -15.35
CA ASN A 359 -11.10 22.56 -16.47
C ASN A 359 -10.07 22.02 -17.48
N LEU A 360 -10.52 21.13 -18.36
CA LEU A 360 -9.71 20.49 -19.42
C LEU A 360 -9.22 21.48 -20.50
N VAL A 361 -9.88 22.63 -20.64
CA VAL A 361 -9.49 23.68 -21.58
C VAL A 361 -8.25 24.41 -21.06
N SER A 362 -8.32 24.97 -19.85
CA SER A 362 -7.21 25.72 -19.24
C SER A 362 -5.95 24.89 -19.00
N SER A 363 -6.09 23.56 -18.92
CA SER A 363 -4.96 22.65 -18.73
C SER A 363 -4.21 22.32 -20.04
N GLY A 364 -4.77 22.70 -21.19
CA GLY A 364 -4.24 22.36 -22.52
C GLY A 364 -4.54 20.92 -22.96
N ILE A 365 -5.37 20.17 -22.22
CA ILE A 365 -5.82 18.83 -22.64
C ILE A 365 -6.74 18.95 -23.86
N ALA A 366 -7.69 19.90 -23.85
CA ALA A 366 -8.58 20.12 -24.98
C ALA A 366 -7.81 20.45 -26.26
N ASP A 367 -6.85 21.37 -26.19
CA ASP A 367 -5.98 21.73 -27.31
C ASP A 367 -5.20 20.53 -27.84
N ALA A 368 -4.67 19.69 -26.94
CA ALA A 368 -3.97 18.48 -27.31
C ALA A 368 -4.90 17.50 -28.04
N VAL A 369 -6.10 17.25 -27.53
CA VAL A 369 -7.10 16.38 -28.16
C VAL A 369 -7.45 16.86 -29.57
N ILE A 370 -7.76 18.14 -29.74
CA ILE A 370 -8.10 18.73 -31.05
C ILE A 370 -6.91 18.60 -32.01
N LYS A 371 -5.71 18.96 -31.55
CA LYS A 371 -4.49 18.85 -32.35
C LYS A 371 -4.21 17.42 -32.83
N TYR A 372 -4.51 16.42 -32.02
CA TYR A 372 -4.28 15.02 -32.38
C TYR A 372 -5.37 14.47 -33.29
N LEU A 373 -6.63 14.89 -33.10
CA LEU A 373 -7.70 14.55 -34.03
C LEU A 373 -7.41 15.08 -35.43
N ILE A 374 -7.05 16.36 -35.53
CA ILE A 374 -6.59 16.98 -36.80
C ILE A 374 -5.37 16.22 -37.34
N GLY A 375 -4.41 15.89 -36.48
CA GLY A 375 -3.22 15.14 -36.85
C GLY A 375 -3.51 13.76 -37.45
N ILE A 376 -4.54 13.06 -36.97
CA ILE A 376 -4.96 11.76 -37.52
C ILE A 376 -5.51 11.94 -38.94
N GLU A 377 -6.38 12.93 -39.16
CA GLU A 377 -6.95 13.24 -40.48
C GLU A 377 -5.86 13.58 -41.52
N PHE A 378 -4.88 14.38 -41.15
CA PHE A 378 -3.74 14.74 -42.01
C PHE A 378 -2.62 13.69 -42.01
N GLY A 379 -2.77 12.60 -41.26
CA GLY A 379 -1.80 11.50 -41.15
C GLY A 379 -0.54 11.81 -40.32
N SER A 380 -0.36 13.03 -39.84
CA SER A 380 0.73 13.39 -38.93
C SER A 380 0.47 14.64 -38.07
N THR A 381 1.18 14.76 -36.96
CA THR A 381 1.18 15.94 -36.06
C THR A 381 2.58 16.15 -35.46
N THR A 382 2.84 17.31 -34.89
CA THR A 382 4.13 17.60 -34.24
C THR A 382 3.98 17.52 -32.71
N ILE A 383 4.72 16.64 -32.05
CA ILE A 383 4.76 16.50 -30.59
C ILE A 383 6.22 16.57 -30.14
N PHE A 384 6.53 17.42 -29.16
CA PHE A 384 7.91 17.62 -28.66
C PHE A 384 8.92 17.88 -29.78
N SER A 385 8.55 18.73 -30.73
CA SER A 385 9.34 19.04 -31.94
C SER A 385 9.65 17.83 -32.84
N LYS A 386 8.94 16.70 -32.66
CA LYS A 386 9.04 15.50 -33.51
C LYS A 386 7.76 15.31 -34.33
N VAL A 387 7.90 14.92 -35.59
CA VAL A 387 6.76 14.59 -36.46
C VAL A 387 6.28 13.18 -36.14
N ILE A 388 5.08 13.10 -35.59
CA ILE A 388 4.39 11.88 -35.22
C ILE A 388 3.42 11.51 -36.35
N LYS A 389 3.61 10.34 -36.94
CA LYS A 389 2.72 9.72 -37.94
C LYS A 389 1.69 8.83 -37.24
N PHE A 390 0.45 8.90 -37.68
CA PHE A 390 -0.63 8.02 -37.19
C PHE A 390 -0.82 6.83 -38.12
N GLY A 391 -1.05 5.66 -37.53
CA GLY A 391 -1.37 4.44 -38.26
C GLY A 391 -2.84 4.37 -38.66
N ARG A 392 -3.22 3.26 -39.30
CA ARG A 392 -4.62 2.91 -39.62
C ARG A 392 -5.03 1.59 -38.98
N THR A 393 -4.48 1.29 -37.80
CA THR A 393 -4.81 0.06 -37.08
C THR A 393 -6.18 0.18 -36.40
N THR A 394 -6.72 -0.95 -35.92
CA THR A 394 -7.94 -0.94 -35.10
C THR A 394 -7.78 -0.10 -33.83
N ASP A 395 -6.59 -0.10 -33.24
CA ASP A 395 -6.28 0.70 -32.05
C ASP A 395 -6.22 2.19 -32.38
N ASP A 396 -5.76 2.56 -33.58
CA ASP A 396 -5.79 3.97 -34.05
C ASP A 396 -7.23 4.43 -34.32
N LEU A 397 -8.07 3.59 -34.91
CA LEU A 397 -9.49 3.91 -35.11
C LEU A 397 -10.22 4.06 -33.77
N HIS A 398 -9.92 3.22 -32.78
CA HIS A 398 -10.47 3.37 -31.44
C HIS A 398 -10.04 4.69 -30.79
N PHE A 399 -8.76 5.03 -30.93
CA PHE A 399 -8.22 6.30 -30.45
C PHE A 399 -8.95 7.50 -31.07
N GLU A 400 -9.07 7.52 -32.39
CA GLU A 400 -9.76 8.58 -33.15
C GLU A 400 -11.22 8.76 -32.69
N LYS A 401 -11.97 7.67 -32.57
CA LYS A 401 -13.35 7.68 -32.06
C LYS A 401 -13.44 8.26 -30.66
N THR A 402 -12.52 7.89 -29.78
CA THR A 402 -12.47 8.41 -28.41
C THR A 402 -12.16 9.91 -28.39
N LEU A 403 -11.22 10.39 -29.21
CA LEU A 403 -10.93 11.83 -29.33
C LEU A 403 -12.15 12.61 -29.84
N LEU A 404 -12.86 12.07 -30.84
CA LEU A 404 -14.07 12.70 -31.37
C LEU A 404 -15.16 12.81 -30.29
N LEU A 405 -15.36 11.77 -29.48
CA LEU A 405 -16.30 11.81 -28.35
C LEU A 405 -15.93 12.87 -27.32
N ILE A 406 -14.64 13.03 -27.01
CA ILE A 406 -14.16 14.08 -26.10
C ILE A 406 -14.50 15.46 -26.67
N VAL A 407 -14.18 15.72 -27.93
CA VAL A 407 -14.46 17.01 -28.58
C VAL A 407 -15.95 17.31 -28.60
N THR A 408 -16.78 16.34 -28.99
CA THR A 408 -18.25 16.49 -29.02
C THR A 408 -18.78 16.86 -27.64
N HIS A 409 -18.31 16.17 -26.59
CA HIS A 409 -18.75 16.46 -25.23
C HIS A 409 -18.28 17.83 -24.73
N LEU A 410 -17.03 18.21 -25.00
CA LEU A 410 -16.52 19.54 -24.66
C LEU A 410 -17.29 20.67 -25.40
N ALA A 411 -17.74 20.41 -26.63
CA ALA A 411 -18.57 21.35 -27.39
C ALA A 411 -19.99 21.49 -26.83
N GLU A 412 -20.58 20.40 -26.35
CA GLU A 412 -21.92 20.39 -25.74
C GLU A 412 -21.97 21.14 -24.39
N VAL A 413 -20.90 21.11 -23.62
CA VAL A 413 -20.80 21.76 -22.29
C VAL A 413 -20.35 23.24 -22.40
N ASP A 414 -20.46 23.87 -23.57
CA ASP A 414 -20.04 25.25 -23.88
C ASP A 414 -18.55 25.57 -23.58
N ALA A 415 -17.70 24.55 -23.40
CA ALA A 415 -16.27 24.75 -23.16
C ALA A 415 -15.50 25.10 -24.45
N CYS A 416 -16.08 24.85 -25.64
CA CYS A 416 -15.44 25.07 -26.94
C CYS A 416 -15.86 26.33 -27.70
N ILE A 417 -16.75 27.18 -27.18
CA ILE A 417 -17.13 28.41 -27.91
C ILE A 417 -15.91 29.34 -28.12
N PHE A 418 -14.92 29.34 -27.22
CA PHE A 418 -13.71 30.15 -27.36
C PHE A 418 -12.61 29.54 -28.26
N VAL A 419 -12.54 28.21 -28.40
CA VAL A 419 -11.41 27.54 -29.10
C VAL A 419 -11.63 27.44 -30.61
N ILE A 420 -12.88 27.29 -31.05
CA ILE A 420 -13.21 27.26 -32.48
C ILE A 420 -12.94 28.64 -33.11
N THR A 421 -13.21 29.73 -32.40
CA THR A 421 -12.93 31.10 -32.89
C THR A 421 -11.44 31.43 -32.92
N PHE A 422 -10.65 30.93 -31.97
CA PHE A 422 -9.20 31.16 -31.95
C PHE A 422 -8.44 30.32 -33.00
N SER A 423 -8.93 29.10 -33.27
CA SER A 423 -8.35 28.25 -34.32
C SER A 423 -8.66 28.80 -35.71
N LEU A 424 -9.87 29.32 -35.95
CA LEU A 424 -10.22 29.94 -37.23
C LEU A 424 -9.49 31.27 -37.49
N SER A 425 -9.14 32.04 -36.46
CA SER A 425 -8.40 33.31 -36.62
C SER A 425 -6.89 33.13 -36.84
N LEU A 426 -6.35 31.93 -36.66
CA LEU A 426 -4.99 31.56 -37.09
C LEU A 426 -4.94 31.02 -38.53
N PHE A 427 -6.11 30.79 -39.15
CA PHE A 427 -6.25 30.29 -40.52
C PHE A 427 -6.76 31.35 -41.52
N PHE A 428 -7.02 32.59 -41.07
CA PHE A 428 -7.37 33.73 -41.93
C PHE A 428 -6.30 34.82 -41.92
#